data_AF-A0A2H5QSS1-F1
#
_entry.id   AF-A0A2H5QSS1-F1
#
_cell.length_a   1.000
_cell.length_b   1.000
_cell.length_c   1.000
_cell.angle_alpha   90.00
_cell.angle_beta   90.00
_cell.angle_gamma   90.00
#
_symmetry.space_group_name_H-M   'P 1'
#
loop_
_entity.id
_entity.type
_entity.pdbx_description
1 polymer ?
#
loop_
_entity_poly.entity_id
_entity_poly.type
_entity_poly.pdbx_seq_one_letter_code
_entity_poly.pdbx_strand_id
1 'polypeptide(L)'
;MGIDATNRVFNVKDFGAVADGITDDSKAFDTAWREACNWDGIKGTVLVPPGKYLVSFAEFEGPCKASISFQLRRLLDLFSIDTSLSLAKGTFHGQGETAWPLNQCHKNSDCQLPTPIRFNFLNDSTITGIKSVDSKYFHINILGCYNLKINDLKITAHADSPNTEGIHIGRSNGMEISHSVIATGDDCVSLGQGSKDILVSEVFCGPGQGISVGSLGKGIKDEEVVGLTVRNCTFTCTSNGVPSQVKTSNVRFNNIRGTSANKPKDSMPNIEIGNRNLVYNGANVKVEGPETTSLCSNVKPTLFGKQIPATCV
;
A
#
# COMPACT_ATOMS: atom_id res chain seq x y z
N MET A 1 3.36 35.63 33.70
CA MET A 1 2.43 34.51 33.91
C MET A 1 2.60 33.57 32.73
N GLY A 2 3.08 32.35 32.96
CA GLY A 2 3.18 31.35 31.89
C GLY A 2 1.87 30.57 31.79
N ILE A 3 1.51 30.17 30.57
CA ILE A 3 0.57 29.07 30.34
C ILE A 3 1.20 28.19 29.26
N ASP A 4 1.38 26.92 29.60
CA ASP A 4 1.94 25.87 28.77
C ASP A 4 0.92 25.45 27.69
N ALA A 5 1.21 25.77 26.42
CA ALA A 5 0.40 25.39 25.26
C ALA A 5 1.12 24.36 24.36
N THR A 6 1.91 23.46 24.96
CA THR A 6 2.81 22.58 24.20
C THR A 6 2.10 21.52 23.35
N ASN A 7 0.98 20.93 23.78
CA ASN A 7 0.26 19.90 23.01
C ASN A 7 -1.26 19.97 23.26
N ARG A 8 -2.09 19.67 22.25
CA ARG A 8 -3.55 19.57 22.41
C ARG A 8 -4.14 18.34 21.71
N VAL A 9 -5.16 17.75 22.34
CA VAL A 9 -5.94 16.62 21.79
C VAL A 9 -7.32 17.11 21.34
N PHE A 10 -7.77 16.62 20.19
CA PHE A 10 -9.03 16.93 19.53
C PHE A 10 -9.77 15.60 19.29
N ASN A 11 -10.63 15.21 20.22
CA ASN A 11 -11.32 13.92 20.17
C ASN A 11 -12.58 14.04 19.30
N VAL A 12 -12.74 13.18 18.28
CA VAL A 12 -13.90 13.23 17.35
C VAL A 12 -15.25 13.09 18.06
N LYS A 13 -15.28 12.48 19.26
CA LYS A 13 -16.48 12.43 20.12
C LYS A 13 -16.92 13.80 20.62
N ASP A 14 -15.98 14.70 20.89
CA ASP A 14 -16.25 16.06 21.35
C ASP A 14 -16.88 16.92 20.22
N PHE A 15 -16.74 16.46 18.96
CA PHE A 15 -17.33 17.04 17.76
C PHE A 15 -18.56 16.29 17.24
N GLY A 16 -19.11 15.36 18.04
CA GLY A 16 -20.41 14.72 17.79
C GLY A 16 -20.38 13.34 17.14
N ALA A 17 -19.22 12.68 16.98
CA ALA A 17 -19.18 11.34 16.41
C ALA A 17 -19.94 10.31 17.29
N VAL A 18 -20.82 9.50 16.69
CA VAL A 18 -21.69 8.53 17.37
C VAL A 18 -21.04 7.15 17.49
N ALA A 19 -20.28 6.69 16.49
CA ALA A 19 -19.56 5.41 16.51
C ALA A 19 -20.43 4.15 16.73
N ASP A 20 -21.68 4.18 16.24
CA ASP A 20 -22.59 3.03 16.15
C ASP A 20 -22.37 2.18 14.87
N GLY A 21 -21.68 2.74 13.88
CA GLY A 21 -21.39 2.16 12.58
C GLY A 21 -22.58 2.16 11.64
N ILE A 22 -23.48 3.11 11.83
CA ILE A 22 -24.71 3.37 11.07
C ILE A 22 -24.84 4.88 10.79
N THR A 23 -24.61 5.72 11.79
CA THR A 23 -24.57 7.18 11.68
C THR A 23 -23.28 7.61 10.98
N ASP A 24 -23.39 8.53 10.01
CA ASP A 24 -22.24 9.07 9.31
C ASP A 24 -21.48 10.08 10.19
N ASP A 25 -20.29 9.67 10.62
CA ASP A 25 -19.41 10.41 11.51
C ASP A 25 -18.48 11.39 10.75
N SER A 26 -18.50 11.41 9.40
CA SER A 26 -17.62 12.24 8.55
C SER A 26 -17.47 13.69 9.02
N LYS A 27 -18.57 14.35 9.35
CA LYS A 27 -18.57 15.76 9.78
C LYS A 27 -17.81 15.99 11.09
N ALA A 28 -17.88 15.04 12.02
CA ALA A 28 -17.15 15.12 13.29
C ALA A 28 -15.64 14.93 13.09
N PHE A 29 -15.24 14.10 12.12
CA PHE A 29 -13.83 13.89 11.75
C PHE A 29 -13.25 15.14 11.05
N ASP A 30 -13.96 15.70 10.07
CA ASP A 30 -13.59 16.98 9.43
C ASP A 30 -13.44 18.10 10.47
N THR A 31 -14.43 18.28 11.34
CA THR A 31 -14.38 19.35 12.36
C THR A 31 -13.20 19.15 13.30
N ALA A 32 -12.95 17.94 13.79
CA ALA A 32 -11.82 17.64 14.66
C ALA A 32 -10.46 17.88 13.98
N TRP A 33 -10.34 17.53 12.69
CA TRP A 33 -9.16 17.83 11.89
C TRP A 33 -8.94 19.32 11.70
N ARG A 34 -9.97 20.06 11.27
CA ARG A 34 -9.88 21.51 11.02
C ARG A 34 -9.49 22.28 12.28
N GLU A 35 -10.01 21.90 13.45
CA GLU A 35 -9.62 22.47 14.73
C GLU A 35 -8.17 22.12 15.12
N ALA A 36 -7.74 20.87 14.90
CA ALA A 36 -6.36 20.46 15.16
C ALA A 36 -5.36 21.15 14.22
N CYS A 37 -5.68 21.26 12.93
CA CYS A 37 -4.85 21.87 11.90
C CYS A 37 -4.67 23.38 12.12
N ASN A 38 -5.69 24.04 12.70
CA ASN A 38 -5.66 25.46 13.07
C ASN A 38 -5.02 25.77 14.44
N TRP A 39 -4.65 24.75 15.22
CA TRP A 39 -3.99 24.89 16.52
C TRP A 39 -2.65 25.61 16.40
N ASP A 40 -2.40 26.58 17.27
CA ASP A 40 -1.23 27.46 17.27
C ASP A 40 -0.12 27.04 18.26
N GLY A 41 -0.32 25.94 19.00
CA GLY A 41 0.72 25.29 19.80
C GLY A 41 1.63 24.36 18.98
N ILE A 42 2.51 23.60 19.65
CA ILE A 42 3.55 22.80 18.97
C ILE A 42 2.94 21.59 18.24
N LYS A 43 1.96 20.91 18.87
CA LYS A 43 1.34 19.70 18.32
C LYS A 43 -0.17 19.64 18.54
N GLY A 44 -0.89 19.37 17.46
CA GLY A 44 -2.28 18.92 17.47
C GLY A 44 -2.37 17.40 17.37
N THR A 45 -3.25 16.77 18.14
CA THR A 45 -3.53 15.33 18.05
C THR A 45 -5.02 15.11 17.84
N VAL A 46 -5.45 14.74 16.64
CA VAL A 46 -6.82 14.26 16.44
C VAL A 46 -6.91 12.86 17.02
N LEU A 47 -7.91 12.61 17.86
CA LEU A 47 -8.09 11.34 18.56
C LEU A 47 -9.41 10.68 18.13
N VAL A 48 -9.32 9.43 17.68
CA VAL A 48 -10.47 8.56 17.46
C VAL A 48 -10.46 7.45 18.52
N PRO A 49 -11.35 7.50 19.52
CA PRO A 49 -11.44 6.47 20.55
C PRO A 49 -12.06 5.18 19.97
N PRO A 50 -11.92 4.03 20.64
CA PRO A 50 -12.50 2.77 20.19
C PRO A 50 -14.01 2.88 19.94
N GLY A 51 -14.46 2.43 18.77
CA GLY A 51 -15.85 2.41 18.32
C GLY A 51 -15.97 1.74 16.94
N LYS A 52 -17.15 1.76 16.34
CA LYS A 52 -17.35 1.46 14.91
C LYS A 52 -17.87 2.74 14.27
N TYR A 53 -17.08 3.45 13.48
CA TYR A 53 -17.51 4.69 12.84
C TYR A 53 -17.89 4.38 11.39
N LEU A 54 -18.99 4.94 10.89
CA LEU A 54 -19.22 5.02 9.45
C LEU A 54 -18.71 6.38 8.99
N VAL A 55 -17.80 6.40 8.01
CA VAL A 55 -17.27 7.64 7.42
C VAL A 55 -17.54 7.55 5.92
N SER A 56 -18.44 8.39 5.39
CA SER A 56 -18.79 8.36 3.96
C SER A 56 -17.73 9.00 3.07
N PHE A 57 -17.14 10.10 3.55
CA PHE A 57 -16.05 10.83 2.90
C PHE A 57 -15.39 11.76 3.94
N ALA A 58 -14.06 11.76 4.03
CA ALA A 58 -13.34 12.69 4.89
C ALA A 58 -11.98 13.04 4.27
N GLU A 59 -11.79 14.33 3.99
CA GLU A 59 -10.57 14.88 3.42
C GLU A 59 -9.86 15.75 4.46
N PHE A 60 -8.54 15.55 4.60
CA PHE A 60 -7.75 16.12 5.68
C PHE A 60 -6.67 17.04 5.11
N GLU A 61 -7.12 18.23 4.70
CA GLU A 61 -6.28 19.23 4.02
C GLU A 61 -5.33 19.97 4.98
N GLY A 62 -4.20 20.41 4.43
CA GLY A 62 -3.26 21.34 5.07
C GLY A 62 -2.96 22.54 4.15
N PRO A 63 -1.93 23.36 4.46
CA PRO A 63 -0.96 23.19 5.54
C PRO A 63 -1.54 23.51 6.93
N CYS A 64 -1.04 22.81 7.94
CA CYS A 64 -1.41 23.04 9.34
C CYS A 64 -0.39 23.91 10.07
N LYS A 65 -0.83 24.66 11.09
CA LYS A 65 0.03 25.55 11.88
C LYS A 65 0.92 24.78 12.87
N ALA A 66 0.41 23.67 13.39
CA ALA A 66 1.08 22.76 14.31
C ALA A 66 1.47 21.44 13.60
N SER A 67 2.39 20.68 14.20
CA SER A 67 2.58 19.27 13.83
C SER A 67 1.31 18.47 14.18
N ILE A 68 0.77 17.67 13.26
CA ILE A 68 -0.47 16.91 13.48
C ILE A 68 -0.20 15.41 13.62
N SER A 69 -0.94 14.75 14.50
CA SER A 69 -0.98 13.29 14.69
C SER A 69 -2.43 12.83 14.73
N PHE A 70 -2.84 11.86 13.89
CA PHE A 70 -4.24 11.43 13.79
C PHE A 70 -4.39 10.01 14.37
N GLN A 71 -4.59 9.94 15.69
CA GLN A 71 -4.47 8.69 16.46
C GLN A 71 -5.76 7.89 16.50
N LEU A 72 -5.70 6.68 15.95
CA LEU A 72 -6.64 5.59 16.18
C LEU A 72 -6.26 4.85 17.47
N ARG A 73 -7.16 4.69 18.45
CA ARG A 73 -6.83 3.98 19.69
C ARG A 73 -7.50 2.60 19.79
N ARG A 74 -6.64 1.61 20.15
CA ARG A 74 -6.37 0.42 19.31
C ARG A 74 -5.98 0.83 17.87
N LEU A 75 -4.87 0.26 17.40
CA LEU A 75 -3.77 0.97 16.72
C LEU A 75 -4.12 1.96 15.61
N LEU A 76 -3.40 3.10 15.67
CA LEU A 76 -2.50 3.68 14.65
C LEU A 76 -2.85 3.42 13.17
N ASP A 77 -2.84 4.39 12.27
CA ASP A 77 -2.77 5.86 12.35
C ASP A 77 -3.57 6.41 11.15
N LEU A 78 -4.37 7.48 11.29
CA LEU A 78 -5.55 7.73 10.44
C LEU A 78 -5.29 8.50 9.12
N PHE A 79 -6.01 8.09 8.05
CA PHE A 79 -5.90 8.61 6.68
C PHE A 79 -7.14 9.28 6.10
N SER A 80 -6.92 10.03 5.00
CA SER A 80 -7.98 10.52 4.11
C SER A 80 -8.78 9.35 3.51
N ILE A 81 -10.10 9.43 3.62
CA ILE A 81 -11.06 8.36 3.31
C ILE A 81 -12.00 8.85 2.22
N ASP A 82 -11.85 8.30 1.03
CA ASP A 82 -12.81 8.46 -0.06
C ASP A 82 -13.74 7.23 -0.11
N THR A 83 -15.03 7.46 0.08
CA THR A 83 -16.16 6.51 0.19
C THR A 83 -16.39 5.78 1.52
N SER A 84 -17.64 5.31 1.67
CA SER A 84 -18.19 4.60 2.82
C SER A 84 -17.25 3.55 3.39
N LEU A 85 -16.73 3.88 4.58
CA LEU A 85 -15.79 3.07 5.34
C LEU A 85 -16.37 2.79 6.73
N SER A 86 -16.34 1.52 7.13
CA SER A 86 -16.48 1.18 8.56
C SER A 86 -15.10 1.14 9.22
N LEU A 87 -14.84 2.10 10.11
CA LEU A 87 -13.62 2.19 10.90
C LEU A 87 -13.81 1.54 12.27
N ALA A 88 -13.03 0.51 12.61
CA ALA A 88 -13.12 -0.12 13.92
C ALA A 88 -11.77 -0.54 14.50
N LYS A 89 -11.47 -0.04 15.71
CA LYS A 89 -10.45 -0.61 16.63
C LYS A 89 -9.03 -0.66 16.01
N GLY A 90 -8.72 0.24 15.08
CA GLY A 90 -7.53 0.16 14.22
C GLY A 90 -7.72 -0.78 13.03
N THR A 91 -8.73 -0.51 12.18
CA THR A 91 -9.03 -1.25 10.93
C THR A 91 -9.97 -0.42 10.04
N PHE A 92 -9.57 -0.24 8.78
CA PHE A 92 -10.30 0.37 7.68
C PHE A 92 -10.98 -0.75 6.89
N HIS A 93 -12.30 -0.91 7.01
CA HIS A 93 -13.05 -1.92 6.27
C HIS A 93 -13.72 -1.31 5.03
N GLY A 94 -13.13 -1.54 3.85
CA GLY A 94 -13.53 -0.93 2.57
C GLY A 94 -14.88 -1.43 2.03
N GLN A 95 -15.38 -2.58 2.51
CA GLN A 95 -16.64 -3.20 2.07
C GLN A 95 -16.63 -3.62 0.58
N GLY A 96 -15.49 -4.14 0.12
CA GLY A 96 -15.21 -4.52 -1.28
C GLY A 96 -16.22 -5.49 -1.88
N GLU A 97 -16.77 -6.42 -1.10
CA GLU A 97 -17.81 -7.38 -1.54
C GLU A 97 -19.02 -6.71 -2.22
N THR A 98 -19.37 -5.48 -1.81
CA THR A 98 -20.47 -4.70 -2.42
C THR A 98 -20.13 -4.12 -3.79
N ALA A 99 -18.85 -3.99 -4.13
CA ALA A 99 -18.34 -3.35 -5.34
C ALA A 99 -17.74 -4.35 -6.33
N TRP A 100 -17.12 -5.45 -5.87
CA TRP A 100 -16.44 -6.42 -6.74
C TRP A 100 -17.34 -7.02 -7.84
N PRO A 101 -18.62 -7.40 -7.60
CA PRO A 101 -19.51 -7.90 -8.66
C PRO A 101 -19.85 -6.84 -9.73
N LEU A 102 -19.63 -5.57 -9.42
CA LEU A 102 -19.87 -4.42 -10.29
C LEU A 102 -18.58 -3.93 -10.98
N ASN A 103 -17.41 -4.52 -10.68
CA ASN A 103 -16.13 -4.12 -11.24
C ASN A 103 -16.06 -4.45 -12.74
N GLN A 104 -16.12 -3.41 -13.59
CA GLN A 104 -15.97 -3.50 -15.04
C GLN A 104 -14.61 -2.98 -15.55
N CYS A 105 -13.62 -2.76 -14.67
CA CYS A 105 -12.32 -2.19 -15.03
C CYS A 105 -11.49 -3.09 -15.97
N HIS A 106 -11.86 -4.37 -16.09
CA HIS A 106 -11.33 -5.32 -17.08
C HIS A 106 -11.95 -5.16 -18.49
N LYS A 107 -13.05 -4.40 -18.64
CA LYS A 107 -13.77 -4.16 -19.91
C LYS A 107 -13.76 -2.69 -20.34
N ASN A 108 -13.74 -1.78 -19.37
CA ASN A 108 -13.81 -0.34 -19.60
C ASN A 108 -12.57 0.35 -19.02
N SER A 109 -11.82 1.07 -19.87
CA SER A 109 -10.66 1.89 -19.46
C SER A 109 -11.03 3.04 -18.53
N ASP A 110 -12.28 3.50 -18.59
CA ASP A 110 -12.78 4.68 -17.88
C ASP A 110 -13.46 4.27 -16.55
N CYS A 111 -13.23 3.03 -16.11
CA CYS A 111 -13.73 2.51 -14.85
C CYS A 111 -13.10 3.24 -13.66
N GLN A 112 -13.93 3.84 -12.81
CA GLN A 112 -13.51 4.47 -11.56
C GLN A 112 -14.16 3.72 -10.40
N LEU A 113 -13.35 2.99 -9.64
CA LEU A 113 -13.73 2.44 -8.35
C LEU A 113 -12.97 3.18 -7.25
N PRO A 114 -13.60 3.39 -6.07
CA PRO A 114 -13.01 4.21 -5.03
C PRO A 114 -11.89 3.47 -4.27
N THR A 115 -10.82 4.21 -4.00
CA THR A 115 -9.71 3.78 -3.15
C THR A 115 -9.97 4.28 -1.72
N PRO A 116 -10.21 3.42 -0.71
CA PRO A 116 -10.63 3.86 0.61
C PRO A 116 -9.58 4.64 1.42
N ILE A 117 -8.29 4.58 1.04
CA ILE A 117 -7.19 5.31 1.69
C ILE A 117 -6.34 6.00 0.63
N ARG A 118 -6.22 7.33 0.71
CA ARG A 118 -5.33 8.11 -0.17
C ARG A 118 -4.36 8.95 0.65
N PHE A 119 -3.09 8.95 0.27
CA PHE A 119 -2.09 9.88 0.77
C PHE A 119 -1.48 10.66 -0.38
N ASN A 120 -1.87 11.93 -0.49
CA ASN A 120 -1.46 12.82 -1.56
C ASN A 120 -0.55 13.91 -0.98
N PHE A 121 0.56 14.21 -1.65
CA PHE A 121 1.45 15.35 -1.38
C PHE A 121 1.99 15.47 0.06
N LEU A 122 2.14 14.33 0.76
CA LEU A 122 2.77 14.30 2.07
C LEU A 122 4.29 14.37 1.98
N ASN A 123 4.89 15.17 2.84
CA ASN A 123 6.34 15.29 3.00
C ASN A 123 6.73 14.85 4.42
N ASP A 124 7.91 14.25 4.57
CA ASP A 124 8.58 13.98 5.86
C ASP A 124 7.68 13.29 6.91
N SER A 125 6.89 12.32 6.44
CA SER A 125 5.75 11.75 7.19
C SER A 125 5.95 10.27 7.51
N THR A 126 5.21 9.75 8.48
CA THR A 126 5.24 8.32 8.85
C THR A 126 3.83 7.75 8.96
N ILE A 127 3.67 6.56 8.38
CA ILE A 127 2.50 5.69 8.41
C ILE A 127 2.89 4.47 9.25
N THR A 128 2.09 4.12 10.25
CA THR A 128 2.34 2.87 11.00
C THR A 128 1.04 2.18 11.45
N GLY A 129 1.09 0.85 11.53
CA GLY A 129 0.09 0.04 12.25
C GLY A 129 -1.30 -0.12 11.63
N ILE A 130 -1.63 0.56 10.51
CA ILE A 130 -2.97 0.47 9.93
C ILE A 130 -3.30 -0.93 9.40
N LYS A 131 -4.58 -1.29 9.54
CA LYS A 131 -5.15 -2.47 8.90
C LYS A 131 -6.14 -2.03 7.85
N SER A 132 -6.02 -2.55 6.64
CA SER A 132 -6.96 -2.30 5.54
C SER A 132 -7.57 -3.62 5.09
N VAL A 133 -8.90 -3.71 5.09
CA VAL A 133 -9.65 -4.95 4.89
C VAL A 133 -10.67 -4.74 3.77
N ASP A 134 -10.67 -5.65 2.80
CA ASP A 134 -11.61 -5.72 1.67
C ASP A 134 -11.91 -4.35 1.03
N SER A 135 -10.93 -3.82 0.30
CA SER A 135 -11.09 -2.57 -0.45
C SER A 135 -11.98 -2.74 -1.69
N LYS A 136 -12.64 -1.66 -2.12
CA LYS A 136 -13.47 -1.63 -3.34
C LYS A 136 -12.63 -1.57 -4.63
N TYR A 137 -11.41 -1.09 -4.51
CA TYR A 137 -10.37 -1.01 -5.55
C TYR A 137 -9.01 -1.19 -4.84
N PHE A 138 -7.99 -0.37 -5.12
CA PHE A 138 -6.76 -0.33 -4.32
C PHE A 138 -7.06 -0.12 -2.83
N HIS A 139 -6.25 -0.70 -1.95
CA HIS A 139 -6.33 -0.47 -0.51
C HIS A 139 -5.74 0.88 -0.12
N ILE A 140 -4.55 1.23 -0.63
CA ILE A 140 -3.84 2.48 -0.38
C ILE A 140 -3.31 3.04 -1.71
N ASN A 141 -3.57 4.31 -2.00
CA ASN A 141 -2.95 5.04 -3.11
C ASN A 141 -2.10 6.22 -2.60
N ILE A 142 -0.85 6.28 -3.04
CA ILE A 142 0.14 7.29 -2.68
C ILE A 142 0.50 8.10 -3.93
N LEU A 143 0.38 9.42 -3.86
CA LEU A 143 0.62 10.31 -5.00
C LEU A 143 1.39 11.57 -4.61
N GLY A 144 2.51 11.84 -5.27
CA GLY A 144 3.25 13.10 -5.09
C GLY A 144 3.94 13.26 -3.73
N CYS A 145 4.19 12.18 -3.00
CA CYS A 145 4.75 12.23 -1.65
C CYS A 145 6.30 12.23 -1.65
N TYR A 146 6.90 12.78 -0.61
CA TYR A 146 8.35 12.84 -0.40
C TYR A 146 8.74 12.35 1.01
N ASN A 147 9.81 11.56 1.12
CA ASN A 147 10.35 11.07 2.40
C ASN A 147 9.26 10.48 3.33
N LEU A 148 8.55 9.47 2.84
CA LEU A 148 7.41 8.84 3.52
C LEU A 148 7.79 7.44 4.00
N LYS A 149 7.64 7.20 5.30
CA LYS A 149 7.91 5.89 5.92
C LYS A 149 6.61 5.17 6.21
N ILE A 150 6.57 3.87 5.94
CA ILE A 150 5.39 3.02 6.04
C ILE A 150 5.81 1.71 6.69
N ASN A 151 5.28 1.40 7.87
CA ASN A 151 5.66 0.17 8.58
C ASN A 151 4.50 -0.48 9.34
N ASP A 152 4.66 -1.76 9.67
CA ASP A 152 3.73 -2.52 10.52
C ASP A 152 2.27 -2.60 9.99
N LEU A 153 2.08 -2.54 8.66
CA LEU A 153 0.75 -2.60 8.06
C LEU A 153 0.23 -4.03 7.96
N LYS A 154 -1.10 -4.18 8.03
CA LYS A 154 -1.79 -5.42 7.65
C LYS A 154 -2.91 -5.16 6.65
N ILE A 155 -2.65 -5.48 5.38
CA ILE A 155 -3.59 -5.33 4.28
C ILE A 155 -4.11 -6.73 3.90
N THR A 156 -5.43 -6.91 3.88
CA THR A 156 -6.07 -8.19 3.54
C THR A 156 -7.31 -8.00 2.68
N ALA A 157 -7.40 -8.73 1.57
CA ALA A 157 -8.64 -8.96 0.83
C ALA A 157 -8.69 -10.41 0.33
N HIS A 158 -9.84 -10.84 -0.21
CA HIS A 158 -9.97 -12.16 -0.82
C HIS A 158 -9.01 -12.34 -2.01
N ALA A 159 -8.51 -13.56 -2.23
CA ALA A 159 -7.52 -13.88 -3.27
C ALA A 159 -8.02 -13.67 -4.71
N ASP A 160 -9.34 -13.63 -4.89
CA ASP A 160 -10.06 -13.41 -6.14
C ASP A 160 -10.70 -12.01 -6.23
N SER A 161 -10.43 -11.13 -5.25
CA SER A 161 -10.95 -9.75 -5.27
C SER A 161 -10.30 -8.93 -6.39
N PRO A 162 -11.08 -8.37 -7.33
CA PRO A 162 -10.53 -7.75 -8.54
C PRO A 162 -9.97 -6.34 -8.26
N ASN A 163 -8.74 -6.09 -8.70
CA ASN A 163 -8.05 -4.80 -8.59
C ASN A 163 -7.82 -4.29 -7.17
N THR A 164 -7.59 -5.21 -6.22
CA THR A 164 -7.25 -4.89 -4.83
C THR A 164 -5.73 -4.72 -4.63
N GLU A 165 -5.11 -3.80 -5.37
CA GLU A 165 -3.69 -3.47 -5.14
C GLU A 165 -3.48 -3.00 -3.69
N GLY A 166 -2.45 -3.50 -3.00
CA GLY A 166 -2.18 -3.18 -1.60
C GLY A 166 -1.73 -1.73 -1.40
N ILE A 167 -0.59 -1.36 -2.01
CA ILE A 167 -0.04 -0.01 -1.98
C ILE A 167 0.35 0.41 -3.40
N HIS A 168 -0.42 1.29 -4.00
CA HIS A 168 -0.08 1.94 -5.28
C HIS A 168 0.73 3.21 -5.03
N ILE A 169 1.84 3.41 -5.75
CA ILE A 169 2.74 4.56 -5.60
C ILE A 169 2.97 5.26 -6.95
N GLY A 170 2.48 6.49 -7.10
CA GLY A 170 2.75 7.34 -8.26
C GLY A 170 3.52 8.63 -7.89
N ARG A 171 4.42 9.06 -8.76
CA ARG A 171 5.14 10.37 -8.70
C ARG A 171 5.71 10.72 -7.32
N SER A 172 6.17 9.74 -6.56
CA SER A 172 6.63 9.91 -5.18
C SER A 172 8.11 9.54 -5.04
N ASN A 173 8.83 10.17 -4.10
CA ASN A 173 10.29 10.06 -4.01
C ASN A 173 10.79 9.82 -2.57
N GLY A 174 11.65 8.82 -2.37
CA GLY A 174 12.22 8.49 -1.07
C GLY A 174 11.21 7.79 -0.15
N MET A 175 10.60 6.70 -0.63
CA MET A 175 9.59 5.95 0.13
C MET A 175 10.22 4.73 0.80
N GLU A 176 9.88 4.44 2.06
CA GLU A 176 10.32 3.24 2.79
C GLU A 176 9.09 2.45 3.27
N ILE A 177 8.81 1.28 2.66
CA ILE A 177 7.76 0.35 3.07
C ILE A 177 8.40 -0.84 3.77
N SER A 178 8.01 -1.14 5.00
CA SER A 178 8.61 -2.24 5.76
C SER A 178 7.70 -2.98 6.72
N HIS A 179 8.15 -4.13 7.23
CA HIS A 179 7.54 -4.89 8.33
C HIS A 179 6.03 -5.19 8.16
N SER A 180 5.55 -5.29 6.91
CA SER A 180 4.13 -5.29 6.59
C SER A 180 3.66 -6.64 6.03
N VAL A 181 2.39 -6.97 6.24
CA VAL A 181 1.73 -8.15 5.67
C VAL A 181 0.66 -7.67 4.70
N ILE A 182 0.81 -8.03 3.42
CA ILE A 182 -0.10 -7.64 2.34
C ILE A 182 -0.57 -8.90 1.63
N ALA A 183 -1.88 -9.13 1.58
CA ALA A 183 -2.49 -10.33 1.05
C ALA A 183 -3.79 -9.95 0.32
N THR A 184 -3.77 -9.89 -1.01
CA THR A 184 -4.90 -9.36 -1.81
C THR A 184 -5.12 -10.19 -3.08
N GLY A 185 -6.01 -9.75 -3.98
CA GLY A 185 -6.20 -10.37 -5.29
C GLY A 185 -5.31 -9.81 -6.40
N ASP A 186 -4.52 -8.76 -6.10
CA ASP A 186 -3.74 -8.01 -7.08
C ASP A 186 -2.32 -7.69 -6.55
N ASP A 187 -1.60 -6.69 -7.08
CA ASP A 187 -0.25 -6.33 -6.60
C ASP A 187 -0.21 -5.99 -5.11
N CYS A 188 0.82 -6.45 -4.37
CA CYS A 188 1.04 -5.99 -3.00
C CYS A 188 1.55 -4.55 -2.97
N VAL A 189 2.51 -4.24 -3.84
CA VAL A 189 3.07 -2.89 -4.02
C VAL A 189 3.30 -2.67 -5.51
N SER A 190 2.69 -1.62 -6.06
CA SER A 190 2.74 -1.28 -7.48
C SER A 190 3.33 0.13 -7.64
N LEU A 191 4.25 0.29 -8.60
CA LEU A 191 4.90 1.56 -8.88
C LEU A 191 4.44 2.15 -10.22
N GLY A 192 3.63 3.20 -10.15
CA GLY A 192 3.31 4.07 -11.28
C GLY A 192 4.45 5.01 -11.66
N GLN A 193 4.23 5.78 -12.72
CA GLN A 193 5.22 6.70 -13.32
C GLN A 193 5.79 7.72 -12.33
N GLY A 194 7.06 8.12 -12.54
CA GLY A 194 7.74 9.16 -11.76
C GLY A 194 8.13 8.78 -10.34
N SER A 195 7.87 7.54 -9.91
CA SER A 195 8.26 7.02 -8.60
C SER A 195 9.76 6.74 -8.52
N LYS A 196 10.42 7.28 -7.49
CA LYS A 196 11.89 7.34 -7.35
C LYS A 196 12.33 6.93 -5.95
N ASP A 197 13.48 6.25 -5.85
CA ASP A 197 14.13 5.85 -4.60
C ASP A 197 13.15 5.19 -3.60
N ILE A 198 12.65 4.02 -4.00
CA ILE A 198 11.61 3.25 -3.28
C ILE A 198 12.25 2.02 -2.66
N LEU A 199 12.22 1.92 -1.32
CA LEU A 199 12.64 0.75 -0.57
C LEU A 199 11.41 -0.03 -0.09
N VAL A 200 11.31 -1.31 -0.47
CA VAL A 200 10.37 -2.27 0.11
C VAL A 200 11.18 -3.33 0.84
N SER A 201 11.01 -3.49 2.15
CA SER A 201 11.79 -4.48 2.92
C SER A 201 11.06 -5.18 4.04
N GLU A 202 11.31 -6.48 4.21
CA GLU A 202 10.71 -7.26 5.31
C GLU A 202 9.17 -7.30 5.21
N VAL A 203 8.66 -7.32 3.97
CA VAL A 203 7.25 -7.43 3.64
C VAL A 203 6.90 -8.89 3.32
N PHE A 204 5.81 -9.38 3.92
CA PHE A 204 5.14 -10.61 3.48
C PHE A 204 4.06 -10.23 2.46
N CYS A 205 4.10 -10.84 1.28
CA CYS A 205 3.23 -10.56 0.16
C CYS A 205 2.58 -11.86 -0.36
N GLY A 206 1.26 -12.00 -0.25
CA GLY A 206 0.58 -13.17 -0.82
C GLY A 206 -0.76 -13.53 -0.15
N PRO A 207 -1.79 -13.92 -0.91
CA PRO A 207 -1.88 -13.95 -2.38
C PRO A 207 -1.75 -12.57 -3.03
N GLY A 208 -1.70 -12.56 -4.37
CA GLY A 208 -1.62 -11.34 -5.20
C GLY A 208 -0.72 -11.50 -6.43
N GLN A 209 -0.35 -10.38 -7.06
CA GLN A 209 0.58 -10.33 -8.21
C GLN A 209 2.03 -10.00 -7.83
N GLY A 210 2.32 -9.75 -6.54
CA GLY A 210 3.68 -9.54 -6.04
C GLY A 210 4.04 -8.06 -5.90
N ILE A 211 5.20 -7.65 -6.41
CA ILE A 211 5.59 -6.24 -6.52
C ILE A 211 5.80 -5.93 -7.98
N SER A 212 5.12 -4.90 -8.49
CA SER A 212 5.12 -4.53 -9.91
C SER A 212 5.65 -3.12 -10.15
N VAL A 213 6.03 -2.87 -11.41
CA VAL A 213 6.34 -1.52 -11.91
C VAL A 213 5.49 -1.26 -13.14
N GLY A 214 4.35 -0.60 -12.91
CA GLY A 214 3.40 -0.21 -13.93
C GLY A 214 1.94 -0.35 -13.50
N SER A 215 1.00 -0.41 -14.44
CA SER A 215 1.22 -0.28 -15.90
C SER A 215 1.79 1.09 -16.30
N LEU A 216 2.89 1.12 -17.05
CA LEU A 216 3.48 2.32 -17.65
C LEU A 216 3.34 2.28 -19.18
N GLY A 217 3.33 3.45 -19.84
CA GLY A 217 3.20 3.61 -21.29
C GLY A 217 1.80 4.03 -21.75
N LYS A 218 0.96 4.53 -20.83
CA LYS A 218 -0.39 5.02 -21.14
C LYS A 218 -0.42 6.53 -21.44
N GLY A 219 0.61 7.28 -21.02
CA GLY A 219 0.71 8.72 -21.25
C GLY A 219 1.75 9.10 -22.30
N ILE A 220 1.56 10.28 -22.91
CA ILE A 220 2.43 10.83 -23.96
C ILE A 220 3.80 11.28 -23.42
N LYS A 221 3.95 11.40 -22.09
CA LYS A 221 5.20 11.80 -21.40
C LYS A 221 5.34 11.08 -20.05
N ASP A 222 5.26 9.75 -20.04
CA ASP A 222 5.40 8.97 -18.81
C ASP A 222 6.83 9.09 -18.23
N GLU A 223 6.91 9.47 -16.96
CA GLU A 223 8.19 9.60 -16.23
C GLU A 223 8.79 8.24 -15.84
N GLU A 224 10.12 8.13 -15.96
CA GLU A 224 10.87 6.93 -15.56
C GLU A 224 10.67 6.55 -14.08
N VAL A 225 10.68 5.24 -13.81
CA VAL A 225 10.75 4.68 -12.45
C VAL A 225 12.19 4.27 -12.16
N VAL A 226 12.78 4.81 -11.09
CA VAL A 226 14.22 4.72 -10.82
C VAL A 226 14.46 4.36 -9.36
N GLY A 227 15.34 3.39 -9.09
CA GLY A 227 15.82 3.13 -7.73
C GLY A 227 14.84 2.34 -6.85
N LEU A 228 14.21 1.29 -7.39
CA LEU A 228 13.44 0.33 -6.60
C LEU A 228 14.37 -0.70 -5.95
N THR A 229 14.41 -0.75 -4.61
CA THR A 229 15.08 -1.82 -3.86
C THR A 229 14.05 -2.67 -3.11
N VAL A 230 14.01 -3.98 -3.39
CA VAL A 230 13.20 -4.96 -2.67
C VAL A 230 14.13 -5.89 -1.89
N ARG A 231 14.02 -5.97 -0.56
CA ARG A 231 14.91 -6.84 0.25
C ARG A 231 14.23 -7.57 1.41
N ASN A 232 14.68 -8.77 1.75
CA ASN A 232 14.16 -9.57 2.88
C ASN A 232 12.66 -9.91 2.79
N CYS A 233 12.03 -9.80 1.60
CA CYS A 233 10.60 -10.04 1.43
C CYS A 233 10.27 -11.52 1.17
N THR A 234 9.07 -11.94 1.59
CA THR A 234 8.53 -13.29 1.35
C THR A 234 7.28 -13.19 0.49
N PHE A 235 7.22 -13.98 -0.59
CA PHE A 235 6.10 -14.02 -1.53
C PHE A 235 5.37 -15.37 -1.48
N THR A 236 4.05 -15.42 -1.44
CA THR A 236 3.32 -16.70 -1.44
C THR A 236 2.14 -16.70 -2.39
N CYS A 237 2.03 -17.76 -3.20
CA CYS A 237 0.91 -17.98 -4.12
C CYS A 237 0.70 -16.82 -5.12
N THR A 238 1.77 -16.17 -5.56
CA THR A 238 1.65 -15.03 -6.49
C THR A 238 1.49 -15.45 -7.95
N SER A 239 0.74 -14.65 -8.71
CA SER A 239 0.62 -14.70 -10.18
C SER A 239 1.53 -13.64 -10.85
N ASN A 240 1.67 -13.69 -12.17
CA ASN A 240 2.47 -12.74 -12.95
C ASN A 240 1.57 -11.72 -13.67
N GLY A 241 1.95 -10.44 -13.62
CA GLY A 241 1.35 -9.36 -14.42
C GLY A 241 1.92 -9.23 -15.84
N VAL A 242 1.45 -8.21 -16.57
CA VAL A 242 1.81 -7.93 -17.97
C VAL A 242 3.08 -7.04 -18.05
N PRO A 243 4.01 -7.28 -19.00
CA PRO A 243 5.20 -6.44 -19.18
C PRO A 243 4.89 -4.96 -19.49
N SER A 244 5.71 -4.06 -18.93
CA SER A 244 5.51 -2.61 -18.91
C SER A 244 6.38 -1.90 -19.97
N GLN A 245 5.86 -0.86 -20.66
CA GLN A 245 6.51 -0.27 -21.86
C GLN A 245 7.53 0.86 -21.59
N VAL A 246 7.70 1.29 -20.34
CA VAL A 246 8.57 2.42 -19.96
C VAL A 246 9.86 1.92 -19.30
N LYS A 247 10.93 2.69 -19.47
CA LYS A 247 12.26 2.42 -18.91
C LYS A 247 12.23 2.40 -17.38
N THR A 248 12.60 1.26 -16.83
CA THR A 248 12.97 1.07 -15.42
C THR A 248 14.49 1.07 -15.29
N SER A 249 15.01 1.54 -14.15
CA SER A 249 16.45 1.48 -13.86
C SER A 249 16.77 1.41 -12.38
N ASN A 250 17.98 0.94 -12.05
CA ASN A 250 18.48 0.76 -10.68
C ASN A 250 17.55 -0.11 -9.80
N VAL A 251 16.95 -1.16 -10.38
CA VAL A 251 16.10 -2.11 -9.66
C VAL A 251 16.97 -3.18 -8.98
N ARG A 252 16.79 -3.41 -7.68
CA ARG A 252 17.57 -4.34 -6.86
C ARG A 252 16.66 -5.30 -6.10
N PHE A 253 16.97 -6.60 -6.15
CA PHE A 253 16.35 -7.62 -5.28
C PHE A 253 17.41 -8.26 -4.36
N ASN A 254 17.06 -8.49 -3.09
CA ASN A 254 17.98 -9.13 -2.12
C ASN A 254 17.26 -10.02 -1.08
N ASN A 255 17.76 -11.22 -0.80
CA ASN A 255 17.21 -12.15 0.21
C ASN A 255 15.70 -12.39 0.06
N ILE A 256 15.27 -12.69 -1.17
CA ILE A 256 13.85 -12.92 -1.50
C ILE A 256 13.50 -14.41 -1.36
N ARG A 257 12.33 -14.70 -0.77
CA ARG A 257 11.84 -16.06 -0.43
C ARG A 257 10.40 -16.24 -0.91
N GLY A 258 9.92 -17.48 -1.08
CA GLY A 258 8.52 -17.68 -1.45
C GLY A 258 8.12 -18.93 -2.22
N THR A 259 6.85 -18.97 -2.61
CA THR A 259 6.16 -19.97 -3.43
C THR A 259 5.33 -19.31 -4.53
N SER A 260 5.17 -19.97 -5.69
CA SER A 260 4.25 -19.54 -6.75
C SER A 260 3.07 -20.51 -6.89
N ALA A 261 1.91 -19.98 -7.29
CA ALA A 261 0.71 -20.77 -7.56
C ALA A 261 0.70 -21.37 -8.99
N ASN A 262 1.49 -20.82 -9.92
CA ASN A 262 1.46 -21.15 -11.34
C ASN A 262 2.88 -21.30 -11.91
N LYS A 263 3.02 -21.88 -13.12
CA LYS A 263 4.26 -21.72 -13.89
C LYS A 263 4.43 -20.25 -14.28
N PRO A 264 5.64 -19.68 -14.16
CA PRO A 264 5.88 -18.31 -14.60
C PRO A 264 5.64 -18.18 -16.11
N LYS A 265 5.02 -17.06 -16.50
CA LYS A 265 4.83 -16.61 -17.88
C LYS A 265 5.42 -15.21 -18.04
N ASP A 266 5.89 -14.89 -19.24
CA ASP A 266 6.43 -13.58 -19.61
C ASP A 266 7.62 -13.12 -18.72
N SER A 267 7.99 -11.84 -18.74
CA SER A 267 9.32 -11.40 -18.28
C SER A 267 9.46 -9.90 -17.96
N MET A 268 10.58 -9.51 -17.34
CA MET A 268 10.89 -8.14 -16.91
C MET A 268 12.24 -7.62 -17.44
N PRO A 269 12.41 -6.31 -17.71
CA PRO A 269 13.67 -5.67 -18.12
C PRO A 269 14.53 -5.13 -16.96
N ASN A 270 15.85 -5.03 -17.21
CA ASN A 270 16.95 -4.49 -16.36
C ASN A 270 16.80 -4.56 -14.82
N ILE A 271 17.35 -5.61 -14.22
CA ILE A 271 17.30 -5.87 -12.76
C ILE A 271 18.67 -6.35 -12.24
N GLU A 272 19.14 -5.82 -11.10
CA GLU A 272 20.21 -6.43 -10.29
C GLU A 272 19.60 -7.44 -9.30
N ILE A 273 20.04 -8.71 -9.31
CA ILE A 273 19.45 -9.79 -8.50
C ILE A 273 20.50 -10.39 -7.56
N GLY A 274 20.28 -10.25 -6.26
CA GLY A 274 21.11 -10.81 -5.20
C GLY A 274 20.38 -11.81 -4.33
N ASN A 275 21.09 -12.86 -3.89
CA ASN A 275 20.72 -13.84 -2.86
C ASN A 275 19.23 -14.24 -2.79
N ARG A 276 18.86 -15.46 -3.21
CA ARG A 276 17.53 -16.03 -2.92
C ARG A 276 17.59 -17.36 -2.18
N ASN A 277 16.64 -17.52 -1.26
CA ASN A 277 16.22 -18.80 -0.69
C ASN A 277 14.71 -18.93 -0.89
N LEU A 278 14.27 -19.21 -2.12
CA LEU A 278 12.89 -19.68 -2.36
C LEU A 278 12.79 -21.09 -1.78
N VAL A 279 12.20 -21.21 -0.58
CA VAL A 279 11.96 -22.51 0.07
C VAL A 279 10.51 -22.90 -0.18
N TYR A 280 10.31 -23.92 -1.01
CA TYR A 280 9.02 -24.58 -1.17
C TYR A 280 8.75 -25.48 0.04
N ASN A 281 8.03 -24.96 1.03
CA ASN A 281 7.55 -25.71 2.19
C ASN A 281 6.04 -26.01 2.05
N GLY A 282 5.70 -26.98 1.20
CA GLY A 282 4.42 -27.67 1.30
C GLY A 282 4.45 -28.64 2.47
N ALA A 283 3.54 -28.48 3.43
CA ALA A 283 3.38 -29.45 4.53
C ALA A 283 2.97 -30.82 3.98
N ASN A 284 3.84 -31.83 4.07
CA ASN A 284 3.57 -33.25 3.76
C ASN A 284 2.73 -33.53 2.50
N VAL A 285 3.03 -32.85 1.38
CA VAL A 285 2.49 -33.20 0.06
C VAL A 285 3.63 -33.68 -0.82
N LYS A 286 3.43 -34.80 -1.52
CA LYS A 286 4.36 -35.34 -2.53
C LYS A 286 4.66 -34.26 -3.57
N VAL A 287 5.89 -34.21 -4.08
CA VAL A 287 6.20 -33.38 -5.26
C VAL A 287 5.58 -34.03 -6.50
N GLU A 288 4.31 -33.70 -6.75
CA GLU A 288 3.64 -33.86 -8.04
C GLU A 288 3.49 -32.46 -8.65
N GLY A 289 4.58 -31.99 -9.27
CA GLY A 289 4.63 -30.67 -9.89
C GLY A 289 5.89 -30.49 -10.74
N PRO A 290 5.81 -29.83 -11.91
CA PRO A 290 6.96 -29.56 -12.76
C PRO A 290 7.90 -28.51 -12.14
N GLU A 291 9.17 -28.56 -12.54
CA GLU A 291 10.23 -27.66 -12.05
C GLU A 291 9.89 -26.17 -12.19
N THR A 292 10.34 -25.37 -11.22
CA THR A 292 10.25 -23.89 -11.29
C THR A 292 11.40 -23.35 -12.13
N THR A 293 11.09 -22.38 -13.00
CA THR A 293 12.04 -21.79 -13.95
C THR A 293 12.14 -20.28 -13.77
N SER A 294 13.25 -19.67 -14.18
CA SER A 294 13.37 -18.21 -14.29
C SER A 294 13.16 -17.78 -15.74
N LEU A 295 12.37 -16.73 -15.96
CA LEU A 295 12.18 -16.09 -17.27
C LEU A 295 12.61 -14.62 -17.19
N CYS A 296 13.37 -14.18 -18.18
CA CYS A 296 13.69 -12.77 -18.39
C CYS A 296 13.76 -12.49 -19.89
N SER A 297 13.66 -11.21 -20.27
CA SER A 297 13.97 -10.72 -21.61
C SER A 297 14.54 -9.31 -21.47
N ASN A 298 15.42 -8.90 -22.38
CA ASN A 298 15.95 -7.54 -22.40
C ASN A 298 16.61 -7.09 -21.06
N VAL A 299 17.29 -8.01 -20.37
CA VAL A 299 18.03 -7.78 -19.12
C VAL A 299 19.53 -7.93 -19.33
N LYS A 300 20.32 -7.20 -18.54
CA LYS A 300 21.74 -7.48 -18.27
C LYS A 300 21.97 -7.45 -16.76
N PRO A 301 21.63 -8.52 -16.03
CA PRO A 301 21.66 -8.50 -14.57
C PRO A 301 23.08 -8.70 -14.03
N THR A 302 23.44 -7.92 -13.02
CA THR A 302 24.55 -8.29 -12.12
C THR A 302 24.02 -9.29 -11.10
N LEU A 303 24.65 -10.47 -11.05
CA LEU A 303 24.23 -11.59 -10.20
C LEU A 303 25.24 -11.83 -9.09
N PHE A 304 24.75 -12.08 -7.86
CA PHE A 304 25.61 -12.49 -6.75
C PHE A 304 24.93 -13.47 -5.78
N GLY A 305 25.72 -14.41 -5.29
CA GLY A 305 25.27 -15.50 -4.42
C GLY A 305 24.43 -16.56 -5.13
N LYS A 306 23.88 -17.50 -4.34
CA LYS A 306 23.13 -18.65 -4.86
C LYS A 306 21.75 -18.23 -5.37
N GLN A 307 21.37 -18.73 -6.54
CA GLN A 307 20.07 -18.54 -7.17
C GLN A 307 19.32 -19.88 -7.22
N ILE A 308 18.08 -19.91 -6.72
CA ILE A 308 17.17 -21.07 -6.79
C ILE A 308 15.76 -20.54 -7.11
N PRO A 309 15.11 -20.95 -8.22
CA PRO A 309 15.68 -21.75 -9.31
C PRO A 309 16.85 -21.03 -10.00
N ALA A 310 17.54 -21.72 -10.91
CA ALA A 310 18.58 -21.10 -11.73
C ALA A 310 18.02 -19.86 -12.45
N THR A 311 18.83 -18.82 -12.52
CA THR A 311 18.45 -17.52 -13.11
C THR A 311 18.45 -17.59 -14.63
N CYS A 312 17.81 -16.61 -15.26
CA CYS A 312 17.55 -16.45 -16.69
C CYS A 312 18.79 -16.04 -17.52
N VAL A 313 19.99 -16.53 -17.16
CA VAL A 313 21.31 -16.02 -17.60
C VAL A 313 22.31 -17.14 -17.71
#